data_AF-A0A087LXM5-F1
#
_entry.id   AF-A0A087LXM5-F1
#
_cell.length_a   1.000
_cell.length_b   1.000
_cell.length_c   1.000
_cell.angle_alpha   90.00
_cell.angle_beta   90.00
_cell.angle_gamma   90.00
#
_symmetry.space_group_name_H-M   'P 1'
#
loop_
_entity.id
_entity.type
_entity.pdbx_description
1 polymer ?
#
loop_
_entity_poly.entity_id
_entity_poly.type
_entity_poly.pdbx_seq_one_letter_code
_entity_poly.pdbx_strand_id
1 'polypeptide(L)'
;MVLPNMLGFQPYETFQLLIETGGVDRTNTLLIAACDAYARRGRPTVPEMEQFETLATRLFQSASPQARAKAAAILGRSELLSQALEQLVVENIGEDLVSFLASAEELSDRTLLDVLGRYDVAAAATIAGRKNLTNVVLAKLFQMNSRKVYRALATNMDITPRGAYLSALARSAQMDHLVAEALGERKDFDAALLAPAFFDLSDAQRIKVIQAFANRETPAAPISRTIEQLSVATPELTKALMKLFSENRRPEVTKLLAQITGLDEVRCGQIAHDVTGASTFVVLRGFGVSAYDGLKVLIHATSHDSERSRALADFASLFATVSADAMAYLMSAWRGEVNLLDLSKPQYRPVNMPSRRTPQPAAASGSGNAVVEQAMVALSRIGARRAG
;
A
#
# COMPACT_ATOMS: atom_id res chain seq x y z
N MET A 1 -26.66 62.19 -16.17
CA MET A 1 -26.36 60.79 -15.80
C MET A 1 -24.97 60.47 -16.30
N VAL A 2 -23.97 60.59 -15.42
CA VAL A 2 -22.57 60.27 -15.71
C VAL A 2 -22.32 58.89 -15.10
N LEU A 3 -21.94 57.93 -15.95
CA LEU A 3 -21.57 56.58 -15.53
C LEU A 3 -20.35 56.66 -14.60
N PRO A 4 -20.33 55.93 -13.46
CA PRO A 4 -19.19 55.97 -12.55
C PRO A 4 -17.94 55.39 -13.21
N ASN A 5 -16.88 56.20 -13.20
CA ASN A 5 -15.58 55.91 -13.78
C ASN A 5 -14.90 54.66 -13.20
N MET A 6 -14.19 53.99 -14.09
CA MET A 6 -13.29 52.86 -13.89
C MET A 6 -12.29 53.08 -12.74
N LEU A 7 -12.50 52.41 -11.62
CA LEU A 7 -11.62 52.43 -10.44
C LEU A 7 -10.90 51.09 -10.18
N GLY A 8 -10.88 50.17 -11.15
CA GLY A 8 -10.38 48.80 -10.93
C GLY A 8 -9.01 48.46 -11.55
N PHE A 9 -8.67 49.04 -12.69
CA PHE A 9 -7.42 48.81 -13.40
C PHE A 9 -7.12 50.12 -14.16
N GLN A 10 -5.92 50.71 -14.00
CA GLN A 10 -5.51 51.75 -14.95
C GLN A 10 -5.55 51.15 -16.38
N PRO A 11 -5.86 51.93 -17.42
CA PRO A 11 -5.93 51.42 -18.79
C PRO A 11 -4.68 50.60 -19.10
N TYR A 12 -4.87 49.42 -19.69
CA TYR A 12 -3.79 48.50 -20.09
C TYR A 12 -2.66 49.22 -20.85
N GLU A 13 -3.01 50.23 -21.66
CA GLU A 13 -2.10 51.12 -22.38
C GLU A 13 -1.19 51.93 -21.45
N THR A 14 -1.70 52.44 -20.33
CA THR A 14 -0.91 53.17 -19.32
C THR A 14 0.15 52.28 -18.69
N PHE A 15 -0.18 51.01 -18.43
CA PHE A 15 0.78 50.04 -17.91
C PHE A 15 1.83 49.65 -18.96
N GLN A 16 1.46 49.50 -20.23
CA GLN A 16 2.43 49.26 -21.30
C GLN A 16 3.46 50.39 -21.40
N LEU A 17 2.99 51.64 -21.40
CA LEU A 17 3.85 52.83 -21.48
C LEU A 17 4.81 52.92 -20.29
N LEU A 18 4.37 52.48 -19.11
CA LEU A 18 5.17 52.43 -17.89
C LEU A 18 6.24 51.32 -17.89
N ILE A 19 5.98 50.21 -18.57
CA ILE A 19 6.95 49.12 -18.75
C ILE A 19 8.03 49.52 -19.75
N GLU A 20 7.65 50.20 -20.84
CA GLU A 20 8.58 50.61 -21.90
C GLU A 20 9.53 51.74 -21.47
N THR A 21 9.12 52.56 -20.49
CA THR A 21 9.89 53.74 -20.03
C THR A 21 10.45 53.62 -18.62
N GLY A 22 10.02 52.62 -17.84
CA GLY A 22 10.41 52.42 -16.44
C GLY A 22 11.51 51.38 -16.30
N GLY A 23 12.65 51.75 -15.70
CA GLY A 23 13.71 50.79 -15.34
C GLY A 23 13.24 49.68 -14.38
N VAL A 24 14.12 48.70 -14.14
CA VAL A 24 13.83 47.45 -13.41
C VAL A 24 13.13 47.66 -12.06
N ASP A 25 13.47 48.71 -11.31
CA ASP A 25 12.86 49.00 -10.00
C ASP A 25 11.36 49.35 -10.11
N ARG A 26 10.98 50.03 -11.20
CA ARG A 26 9.58 50.37 -11.46
C ARG A 26 8.79 49.13 -11.87
N THR A 27 9.37 48.28 -12.71
CA THR A 27 8.81 46.97 -13.09
C THR A 27 8.58 46.09 -11.87
N ASN A 28 9.54 46.02 -10.94
CA ASN A 28 9.41 45.25 -9.70
C ASN A 28 8.22 45.74 -8.86
N THR A 29 8.11 47.06 -8.69
CA THR A 29 7.01 47.68 -7.92
C THR A 29 5.65 47.44 -8.58
N LEU A 30 5.58 47.60 -9.91
CA LEU A 30 4.36 47.37 -10.68
C LEU A 30 3.91 45.91 -10.62
N LEU A 31 4.84 44.97 -10.74
CA LEU A 31 4.54 43.54 -10.66
C LEU A 31 3.90 43.18 -9.30
N ILE A 32 4.55 43.59 -8.20
CA ILE A 32 4.06 43.30 -6.85
C ILE A 32 2.68 43.94 -6.63
N ALA A 33 2.51 45.20 -7.04
CA ALA A 33 1.23 45.91 -6.88
C ALA A 33 0.11 45.28 -7.72
N ALA A 34 0.40 44.87 -8.96
CA ALA A 34 -0.58 44.21 -9.82
C ALA A 34 -1.02 42.85 -9.25
N CYS A 35 -0.07 42.03 -8.77
CA CYS A 35 -0.39 40.75 -8.12
C CYS A 35 -1.18 40.93 -6.83
N ASP A 36 -0.86 41.92 -5.98
CA ASP A 36 -1.60 42.23 -4.75
C ASP A 36 -3.02 42.72 -5.06
N ALA A 37 -3.18 43.60 -6.05
CA ALA A 37 -4.49 44.07 -6.50
C ALA A 37 -5.36 42.93 -7.04
N TYR A 38 -4.79 42.02 -7.83
CA TYR A 38 -5.49 40.86 -8.35
C TYR A 38 -5.90 39.90 -7.22
N ALA A 39 -4.97 39.55 -6.32
CA ALA A 39 -5.23 38.63 -5.20
C ALA A 39 -6.35 39.13 -4.26
N ARG A 40 -6.42 40.44 -4.02
CA ARG A 40 -7.47 41.04 -3.15
C ARG A 40 -8.85 41.13 -3.79
N ARG A 41 -8.95 41.02 -5.12
CA ARG A 41 -10.19 41.29 -5.86
C ARG A 41 -11.22 40.16 -5.74
N GLY A 42 -10.78 38.93 -5.42
CA GLY A 42 -11.62 37.76 -5.12
C GLY A 42 -12.39 37.16 -6.31
N ARG A 43 -13.04 37.98 -7.16
CA ARG A 43 -13.83 37.52 -8.32
C ARG A 43 -13.61 38.40 -9.56
N PRO A 44 -12.47 38.29 -10.25
CA PRO A 44 -12.24 38.97 -11.52
C PRO A 44 -13.17 38.41 -12.61
N THR A 45 -13.60 39.27 -13.54
CA THR A 45 -14.32 38.83 -14.74
C THR A 45 -13.36 38.17 -15.74
N VAL A 46 -13.86 37.33 -16.65
CA VAL A 46 -13.06 36.69 -17.70
C VAL A 46 -12.15 37.68 -18.47
N PRO A 47 -12.65 38.81 -19.00
CA PRO A 47 -11.79 39.76 -19.72
C PRO A 47 -10.73 40.41 -18.82
N GLU A 48 -11.01 40.61 -17.54
CA GLU A 48 -10.03 41.16 -16.60
C GLU A 48 -8.93 40.14 -16.27
N MET A 49 -9.28 38.87 -16.18
CA MET A 49 -8.34 37.78 -15.99
C MET A 49 -7.39 37.68 -17.19
N GLU A 50 -7.90 37.75 -18.42
CA GLU A 50 -7.09 37.74 -19.66
C GLU A 50 -6.15 38.96 -19.75
N GLN A 51 -6.67 40.15 -19.41
CA GLN A 51 -5.86 41.38 -19.37
C GLN A 51 -4.74 41.28 -18.33
N PHE A 52 -5.06 40.81 -17.12
CA PHE A 52 -4.07 40.62 -16.07
C PHE A 52 -3.04 39.56 -16.44
N GLU A 53 -3.44 38.43 -17.02
CA GLU A 53 -2.55 37.37 -17.49
C GLU A 53 -1.53 37.90 -18.49
N THR A 54 -1.98 38.69 -19.46
CA THR A 54 -1.10 39.31 -20.46
C THR A 54 -0.11 40.28 -19.83
N LEU A 55 -0.57 41.09 -18.87
CA LEU A 55 0.27 42.03 -18.14
C LEU A 55 1.30 41.31 -17.24
N ALA A 56 0.83 40.34 -16.45
CA ALA A 56 1.65 39.57 -15.52
C ALA A 56 2.76 38.84 -16.26
N THR A 57 2.46 38.15 -17.37
CA THR A 57 3.45 37.41 -18.16
C THR A 57 4.63 38.30 -18.57
N ARG A 58 4.37 39.52 -19.05
CA ARG A 58 5.42 40.48 -19.44
C ARG A 58 6.20 41.01 -18.24
N LEU A 59 5.51 41.33 -17.15
CA LEU A 59 6.12 41.85 -15.94
C LEU A 59 7.03 40.80 -15.27
N PHE A 60 6.59 39.54 -15.20
CA PHE A 60 7.40 38.43 -14.68
C PHE A 60 8.67 38.22 -15.51
N GLN A 61 8.64 38.37 -16.84
CA GLN A 61 9.83 38.22 -17.69
C GLN A 61 10.88 39.34 -17.46
N SER A 62 10.44 40.54 -17.10
CA SER A 62 11.29 41.73 -17.02
C SER A 62 11.73 42.08 -15.57
N ALA A 63 11.01 41.60 -14.56
CA ALA A 63 11.30 41.87 -13.16
C ALA A 63 12.55 41.10 -12.64
N SER A 64 13.11 41.54 -11.52
CA SER A 64 14.21 40.84 -10.84
C SER A 64 13.75 39.52 -10.18
N PRO A 65 14.63 38.53 -9.97
CA PRO A 65 14.25 37.25 -9.35
C PRO A 65 13.56 37.40 -7.99
N GLN A 66 14.03 38.34 -7.15
CA GLN A 66 13.45 38.58 -5.82
C GLN A 66 12.02 39.16 -5.93
N ALA A 67 11.78 40.05 -6.89
CA ALA A 67 10.45 40.61 -7.14
C ALA A 67 9.50 39.55 -7.69
N ARG A 68 9.98 38.68 -8.60
CA ARG A 68 9.20 37.54 -9.13
C ARG A 68 8.76 36.59 -8.02
N ALA A 69 9.68 36.19 -7.14
CA ALA A 69 9.35 35.30 -6.02
C ALA A 69 8.31 35.90 -5.09
N LYS A 70 8.48 37.18 -4.71
CA LYS A 70 7.49 37.89 -3.88
C LYS A 70 6.14 38.02 -4.57
N ALA A 71 6.11 38.34 -5.87
CA ALA A 71 4.89 38.46 -6.64
C ALA A 71 4.17 37.12 -6.80
N ALA A 72 4.89 36.04 -7.08
CA ALA A 72 4.35 34.68 -7.14
C ALA A 72 3.74 34.25 -5.81
N ALA A 73 4.40 34.52 -4.68
CA ALA A 73 3.88 34.22 -3.35
C ALA A 73 2.60 35.01 -2.99
N ILE A 74 2.43 36.22 -3.53
CA ILE A 74 1.20 37.01 -3.39
C ILE A 74 0.10 36.44 -4.29
N LEU A 75 0.43 36.21 -5.56
CA LEU A 75 -0.51 35.69 -6.56
C LEU A 75 -1.04 34.31 -6.19
N GLY A 76 -0.18 33.43 -5.64
CA GLY A 76 -0.55 32.09 -5.18
C GLY A 76 -1.56 32.05 -4.01
N ARG A 77 -1.91 33.19 -3.41
CA ARG A 77 -2.99 33.31 -2.41
C ARG A 77 -4.33 33.67 -3.03
N SER A 78 -4.38 33.94 -4.33
CA SER A 78 -5.61 34.24 -5.04
C SER A 78 -6.49 32.98 -5.12
N GLU A 79 -7.79 33.14 -4.93
CA GLU A 79 -8.78 32.07 -5.05
C GLU A 79 -8.96 31.58 -6.49
N LEU A 80 -8.72 32.44 -7.48
CA LEU A 80 -8.99 32.17 -8.88
C LEU A 80 -7.74 32.44 -9.72
N LEU A 81 -7.05 31.36 -10.09
CA LEU A 81 -5.90 31.39 -10.99
C LEU A 81 -6.29 30.76 -12.32
N SER A 82 -5.99 31.45 -13.42
CA SER A 82 -5.94 30.79 -14.73
C SER A 82 -4.73 29.87 -14.77
N GLN A 83 -4.76 28.88 -15.66
CA GLN A 83 -3.64 27.95 -15.84
C GLN A 83 -2.30 28.65 -16.11
N ALA A 84 -2.28 29.74 -16.89
CA ALA A 84 -1.04 30.46 -17.15
C ALA A 84 -0.52 31.17 -15.89
N LEU A 85 -1.42 31.71 -15.07
CA LEU A 85 -1.05 32.31 -13.78
C LEU A 85 -0.54 31.25 -12.80
N GLU A 86 -1.12 30.05 -12.77
CA GLU A 86 -0.60 28.92 -11.99
C GLU A 86 0.86 28.60 -12.37
N GLN A 87 1.15 28.53 -13.68
CA GLN A 87 2.51 28.27 -14.19
C GLN A 87 3.47 29.37 -13.76
N LEU A 88 3.08 30.64 -13.88
CA LEU A 88 3.90 31.76 -13.40
C LEU A 88 4.20 31.67 -11.91
N VAL A 89 3.23 31.28 -11.09
CA VAL A 89 3.43 31.08 -9.65
C VAL A 89 4.45 29.95 -9.43
N VAL A 90 4.21 28.78 -9.99
CA VAL A 90 5.04 27.57 -9.80
C VAL A 90 6.48 27.74 -10.30
N GLU A 91 6.70 28.53 -11.35
CA GLU A 91 8.04 28.81 -11.88
C GLU A 91 8.84 29.78 -11.00
N ASN A 92 8.17 30.68 -10.28
CA ASN A 92 8.83 31.81 -9.62
C ASN A 92 8.77 31.76 -8.09
N ILE A 93 7.89 30.97 -7.48
CA ILE A 93 7.66 30.93 -6.02
C ILE A 93 8.86 30.40 -5.21
N GLY A 94 9.79 29.68 -5.85
CA GLY A 94 11.04 29.24 -5.23
C GLY A 94 10.83 28.27 -4.07
N GLU A 95 11.39 28.59 -2.91
CA GLU A 95 11.41 27.72 -1.71
C GLU A 95 10.01 27.44 -1.14
N ASP A 96 9.05 28.33 -1.38
CA ASP A 96 7.67 28.21 -0.88
C ASP A 96 6.78 27.27 -1.72
N LEU A 97 7.32 26.65 -2.78
CA LEU A 97 6.56 25.78 -3.68
C LEU A 97 5.79 24.68 -2.95
N VAL A 98 6.42 24.00 -2.00
CA VAL A 98 5.81 22.89 -1.24
C VAL A 98 4.62 23.39 -0.42
N SER A 99 4.77 24.54 0.24
CA SER A 99 3.70 25.18 1.02
C SER A 99 2.53 25.58 0.15
N PHE A 100 2.81 26.17 -1.02
CA PHE A 100 1.79 26.54 -2.00
C PHE A 100 1.02 25.32 -2.53
N LEU A 101 1.73 24.25 -2.90
CA LEU A 101 1.10 23.01 -3.37
C LEU A 101 0.26 22.32 -2.29
N ALA A 102 0.54 22.56 -1.02
CA ALA A 102 -0.25 22.00 0.07
C ALA A 102 -1.55 22.78 0.30
N SER A 103 -1.55 24.11 0.10
CA SER A 103 -2.71 24.97 0.36
C SER A 103 -3.61 25.24 -0.86
N ALA A 104 -3.06 25.19 -2.08
CA ALA A 104 -3.83 25.49 -3.28
C ALA A 104 -4.83 24.36 -3.57
N GLU A 105 -6.13 24.54 -3.36
CA GLU A 105 -7.10 23.45 -3.54
C GLU A 105 -7.32 23.07 -5.01
N GLU A 106 -7.35 24.08 -5.89
CA GLU A 106 -7.59 23.93 -7.32
C GLU A 106 -6.31 24.26 -8.09
N LEU A 107 -5.75 23.24 -8.75
CA LEU A 107 -4.64 23.39 -9.70
C LEU A 107 -4.92 22.52 -10.91
N SER A 108 -4.62 23.03 -12.09
CA SER A 108 -4.79 22.26 -13.32
C SER A 108 -3.83 21.06 -13.39
N ASP A 109 -4.30 19.96 -13.99
CA ASP A 109 -3.49 18.75 -14.22
C ASP A 109 -2.17 19.06 -14.94
N ARG A 110 -2.19 19.99 -15.89
CA ARG A 110 -0.98 20.39 -16.63
C ARG A 110 0.04 21.05 -15.71
N THR A 111 -0.38 21.96 -14.83
CA THR A 111 0.52 22.55 -13.82
C THR A 111 1.11 21.47 -12.90
N LEU A 112 0.29 20.54 -12.42
CA LEU A 112 0.75 19.43 -11.59
C LEU A 112 1.77 18.56 -12.33
N LEU A 113 1.50 18.19 -13.59
CA LEU A 113 2.40 17.39 -14.41
C LEU A 113 3.72 18.12 -14.71
N ASP A 114 3.68 19.44 -14.95
CA ASP A 114 4.87 20.26 -15.14
C ASP A 114 5.75 20.26 -13.88
N VAL A 115 5.15 20.39 -12.68
CA VAL A 115 5.87 20.25 -11.40
C VAL A 115 6.50 18.87 -11.27
N LEU A 116 5.73 17.80 -11.52
CA LEU A 116 6.23 16.42 -11.45
C LEU A 116 7.34 16.16 -12.48
N GLY A 117 7.31 16.84 -13.61
CA GLY A 117 8.36 16.80 -14.64
C GLY A 117 9.72 17.31 -14.17
N ARG A 118 9.77 18.13 -13.11
CA ARG A 118 11.02 18.62 -12.49
C ARG A 118 11.66 17.61 -11.54
N TYR A 119 11.00 16.48 -11.27
CA TYR A 119 11.48 15.42 -10.38
C TYR A 119 11.79 15.86 -8.94
N ASP A 120 11.18 16.93 -8.45
CA ASP A 120 11.24 17.31 -7.04
C ASP A 120 10.39 16.36 -6.19
N VAL A 121 11.07 15.54 -5.39
CA VAL A 121 10.44 14.52 -4.53
C VAL A 121 9.59 15.13 -3.42
N ALA A 122 9.94 16.32 -2.90
CA ALA A 122 9.16 16.98 -1.86
C ALA A 122 7.85 17.51 -2.45
N ALA A 123 7.93 18.22 -3.58
CA ALA A 123 6.75 18.69 -4.30
C ALA A 123 5.84 17.52 -4.72
N ALA A 124 6.41 16.46 -5.28
CA ALA A 124 5.65 15.28 -5.68
C ALA A 124 4.94 14.57 -4.52
N ALA A 125 5.59 14.47 -3.35
CA ALA A 125 4.97 13.89 -2.17
C ALA A 125 3.79 14.75 -1.68
N THR A 126 3.90 16.08 -1.75
CA THR A 126 2.78 16.98 -1.46
C THR A 126 1.65 16.80 -2.46
N ILE A 127 1.96 16.70 -3.76
CA ILE A 127 0.94 16.43 -4.80
C ILE A 127 0.25 15.09 -4.55
N ALA A 128 1.00 14.05 -4.18
CA ALA A 128 0.45 12.73 -3.87
C ALA A 128 -0.53 12.72 -2.69
N GLY A 129 -0.45 13.68 -1.78
CA GLY A 129 -1.39 13.84 -0.66
C GLY A 129 -2.66 14.61 -0.99
N ARG A 130 -2.79 15.15 -2.22
CA ARG A 130 -3.94 15.96 -2.62
C ARG A 130 -5.16 15.10 -2.93
N LYS A 131 -6.33 15.74 -2.82
CA LYS A 131 -7.62 15.15 -3.21
C LYS A 131 -7.81 15.20 -4.73
N ASN A 132 -8.77 14.43 -5.24
CA ASN A 132 -9.25 14.51 -6.63
C ASN A 132 -8.14 14.38 -7.71
N LEU A 133 -7.08 13.62 -7.42
CA LEU A 133 -6.01 13.38 -8.39
C LEU A 133 -6.53 12.59 -9.58
N THR A 134 -6.27 13.07 -10.79
CA THR A 134 -6.64 12.36 -12.02
C THR A 134 -5.70 11.18 -12.27
N ASN A 135 -6.16 10.22 -13.08
CA ASN A 135 -5.36 9.04 -13.44
C ASN A 135 -4.03 9.39 -14.11
N VAL A 136 -3.96 10.52 -14.83
CA VAL A 136 -2.74 10.96 -15.53
C VAL A 136 -1.70 11.44 -14.52
N VAL A 137 -2.11 12.24 -13.53
CA VAL A 137 -1.23 12.70 -12.44
C VAL A 137 -0.78 11.51 -11.58
N LEU A 138 -1.71 10.60 -11.23
CA LEU A 138 -1.38 9.38 -10.50
C LEU A 138 -0.35 8.52 -11.25
N ALA A 139 -0.55 8.29 -12.54
CA ALA A 139 0.41 7.53 -13.35
C ALA A 139 1.82 8.12 -13.24
N LYS A 140 1.94 9.45 -13.32
CA LYS A 140 3.24 10.14 -13.20
C LYS A 140 3.84 10.00 -11.79
N LEU A 141 3.03 10.12 -10.73
CA LEU A 141 3.47 9.94 -9.34
C LEU A 141 4.04 8.53 -9.10
N PHE A 142 3.33 7.49 -9.56
CA PHE A 142 3.78 6.10 -9.43
C PHE A 142 5.08 5.83 -10.23
N GLN A 143 5.29 6.50 -11.35
CA GLN A 143 6.52 6.39 -12.15
C GLN A 143 7.75 6.99 -11.45
N MET A 144 7.59 7.89 -10.48
CA MET A 144 8.73 8.49 -9.76
C MET A 144 9.49 7.50 -8.89
N ASN A 145 8.85 6.38 -8.53
CA ASN A 145 9.44 5.29 -7.73
C ASN A 145 10.17 5.76 -6.45
N SER A 146 9.58 6.74 -5.75
CA SER A 146 10.16 7.34 -4.53
C SER A 146 9.41 6.89 -3.29
N ARG A 147 10.15 6.46 -2.25
CA ARG A 147 9.58 6.07 -0.95
C ARG A 147 8.73 7.19 -0.34
N LYS A 148 9.18 8.45 -0.44
CA LYS A 148 8.43 9.61 0.11
C LYS A 148 7.07 9.78 -0.58
N VAL A 149 7.03 9.57 -1.89
CA VAL A 149 5.79 9.64 -2.69
C VAL A 149 4.88 8.46 -2.34
N TYR A 150 5.41 7.24 -2.24
CA TYR A 150 4.60 6.07 -1.86
C TYR A 150 4.02 6.17 -0.44
N ARG A 151 4.76 6.73 0.51
CA ARG A 151 4.23 7.02 1.86
C ARG A 151 3.03 7.97 1.81
N ALA A 152 3.15 9.07 1.04
CA ALA A 152 2.05 10.01 0.87
C ALA A 152 0.83 9.37 0.18
N LEU A 153 1.06 8.60 -0.89
CA LEU A 153 0.01 7.86 -1.60
C LEU A 153 -0.69 6.84 -0.67
N ALA A 154 0.07 6.12 0.16
CA ALA A 154 -0.48 5.14 1.09
C ALA A 154 -1.44 5.79 2.09
N THR A 155 -1.11 6.98 2.61
CA THR A 155 -1.96 7.73 3.54
C THR A 155 -3.12 8.48 2.87
N ASN A 156 -3.14 8.60 1.54
CA ASN A 156 -4.15 9.37 0.84
C ASN A 156 -5.46 8.55 0.68
N MET A 157 -6.48 8.90 1.47
CA MET A 157 -7.77 8.21 1.48
C MET A 157 -8.69 8.57 0.30
N ASP A 158 -8.36 9.63 -0.46
CA ASP A 158 -9.13 10.05 -1.63
C ASP A 158 -8.80 9.22 -2.89
N ILE A 159 -7.74 8.42 -2.84
CA ILE A 159 -7.39 7.46 -3.90
C ILE A 159 -7.81 6.05 -3.50
N THR A 160 -8.41 5.28 -4.40
CA THR A 160 -8.64 3.84 -4.17
C THR A 160 -7.74 3.03 -5.10
N PRO A 161 -6.64 2.45 -4.59
CA PRO A 161 -5.67 1.78 -5.44
C PRO A 161 -6.25 0.50 -6.05
N ARG A 162 -6.11 0.36 -7.38
CA ARG A 162 -6.56 -0.81 -8.14
C ARG A 162 -5.53 -1.20 -9.19
N GLY A 163 -5.58 -2.46 -9.65
CA GLY A 163 -4.73 -2.97 -10.74
C GLY A 163 -3.24 -2.72 -10.50
N ALA A 164 -2.60 -2.01 -11.42
CA ALA A 164 -1.17 -1.71 -11.36
C ALA A 164 -0.77 -0.84 -10.15
N TYR A 165 -1.63 0.11 -9.73
CA TYR A 165 -1.35 0.98 -8.59
C TYR A 165 -1.42 0.23 -7.26
N LEU A 166 -2.39 -0.68 -7.12
CA LEU A 166 -2.46 -1.61 -5.98
C LEU A 166 -1.21 -2.48 -5.91
N SER A 167 -0.81 -3.04 -7.06
CA SER A 167 0.39 -3.87 -7.17
C SER A 167 1.67 -3.11 -6.82
N ALA A 168 1.75 -1.83 -7.17
CA ALA A 168 2.87 -0.96 -6.82
C ALA A 168 2.91 -0.65 -5.32
N LEU A 169 1.77 -0.29 -4.71
CA LEU A 169 1.68 -0.04 -3.26
C LEU A 169 1.98 -1.30 -2.44
N ALA A 170 1.41 -2.46 -2.82
CA ALA A 170 1.67 -3.72 -2.14
C ALA A 170 3.16 -4.10 -2.20
N ARG A 171 3.84 -3.90 -3.35
CA ARG A 171 5.29 -4.10 -3.44
C ARG A 171 6.08 -3.08 -2.61
N SER A 172 5.65 -1.83 -2.59
CA SER A 172 6.30 -0.80 -1.76
C SER A 172 6.20 -1.11 -0.27
N ALA A 173 5.08 -1.68 0.18
CA ALA A 173 4.87 -2.07 1.57
C ALA A 173 5.89 -3.13 2.04
N GLN A 174 6.32 -4.03 1.16
CA GLN A 174 7.34 -5.05 1.47
C GLN A 174 8.73 -4.44 1.73
N MET A 175 8.96 -3.23 1.25
CA MET A 175 10.28 -2.58 1.28
C MET A 175 10.32 -1.39 2.26
N ASP A 176 9.16 -0.97 2.77
CA ASP A 176 9.00 0.21 3.62
C ASP A 176 7.86 0.01 4.63
N HIS A 177 8.24 -0.28 5.88
CA HIS A 177 7.29 -0.53 6.96
C HIS A 177 6.29 0.62 7.17
N LEU A 178 6.68 1.88 6.91
CA LEU A 178 5.75 3.00 7.04
C LEU A 178 4.63 2.95 5.98
N VAL A 179 4.93 2.43 4.79
CA VAL A 179 3.91 2.19 3.75
C VAL A 179 3.01 1.03 4.18
N ALA A 180 3.58 -0.04 4.72
CA ALA A 180 2.81 -1.19 5.21
C ALA A 180 1.83 -0.81 6.33
N GLU A 181 2.30 -0.06 7.33
CA GLU A 181 1.46 0.47 8.41
C GLU A 181 0.35 1.37 7.88
N ALA A 182 0.69 2.35 7.03
CA ALA A 182 -0.29 3.27 6.47
C ALA A 182 -1.39 2.52 5.68
N LEU A 183 -1.02 1.48 4.91
CA LEU A 183 -1.99 0.66 4.19
C LEU A 183 -2.83 -0.22 5.12
N GLY A 184 -2.28 -0.71 6.22
CA GLY A 184 -3.02 -1.49 7.22
C GLY A 184 -4.10 -0.69 7.96
N GLU A 185 -3.95 0.63 8.05
CA GLU A 185 -5.00 1.51 8.59
C GLU A 185 -6.17 1.74 7.63
N ARG A 186 -5.98 1.43 6.35
CA ARG A 186 -7.01 1.64 5.34
C ARG A 186 -8.08 0.56 5.37
N LYS A 187 -9.34 0.99 5.32
CA LYS A 187 -10.49 0.09 5.21
C LYS A 187 -10.76 -0.39 3.78
N ASP A 188 -10.29 0.36 2.78
CA ASP A 188 -10.45 0.07 1.35
C ASP A 188 -9.29 -0.78 0.77
N PHE A 189 -8.37 -1.22 1.62
CA PHE A 189 -7.22 -2.04 1.26
C PHE A 189 -7.36 -3.46 1.83
N ASP A 190 -7.08 -4.47 1.01
CA ASP A 190 -7.09 -5.87 1.46
C ASP A 190 -5.81 -6.18 2.24
N ALA A 191 -5.92 -6.25 3.58
CA ALA A 191 -4.81 -6.50 4.47
C ALA A 191 -4.07 -7.83 4.17
N ALA A 192 -4.69 -8.80 3.50
CA ALA A 192 -4.00 -10.02 3.08
C ALA A 192 -2.77 -9.73 2.19
N LEU A 193 -2.78 -8.62 1.43
CA LEU A 193 -1.66 -8.19 0.59
C LEU A 193 -0.42 -7.75 1.39
N LEU A 194 -0.56 -7.49 2.70
CA LEU A 194 0.55 -7.16 3.59
C LEU A 194 1.24 -8.40 4.19
N ALA A 195 0.79 -9.62 3.86
CA ALA A 195 1.40 -10.84 4.38
C ALA A 195 2.94 -10.92 4.21
N PRO A 196 3.59 -10.40 3.15
CA PRO A 196 5.05 -10.46 3.04
C PRO A 196 5.76 -9.45 3.95
N ALA A 197 5.05 -8.39 4.38
CA ALA A 197 5.52 -7.41 5.35
C ALA A 197 5.11 -7.76 6.80
N PHE A 198 4.54 -8.95 7.03
CA PHE A 198 3.91 -9.32 8.30
C PHE A 198 4.78 -9.08 9.54
N PHE A 199 6.08 -9.37 9.46
CA PHE A 199 7.01 -9.22 10.59
C PHE A 199 7.40 -7.76 10.89
N ASP A 200 7.14 -6.84 9.96
CA ASP A 200 7.40 -5.41 10.12
C ASP A 200 6.14 -4.63 10.57
N LEU A 201 5.01 -5.32 10.71
CA LEU A 201 3.74 -4.74 11.13
C LEU A 201 3.56 -4.77 12.64
N SER A 202 2.83 -3.77 13.13
CA SER A 202 2.29 -3.68 14.48
C SER A 202 1.35 -4.85 14.78
N ASP A 203 1.19 -5.16 16.07
CA ASP A 203 0.46 -6.33 16.54
C ASP A 203 -0.99 -6.33 16.05
N ALA A 204 -1.66 -5.17 16.10
CA ALA A 204 -3.01 -4.98 15.60
C ALA A 204 -3.11 -5.25 14.10
N GLN A 205 -2.10 -4.82 13.33
CA GLN A 205 -2.06 -5.02 11.88
C GLN A 205 -1.76 -6.47 11.52
N ARG A 206 -0.88 -7.16 12.26
CA ARG A 206 -0.65 -8.61 12.11
C ARG A 206 -1.94 -9.41 12.28
N ILE A 207 -2.75 -9.09 13.30
CA ILE A 207 -4.05 -9.72 13.48
C ILE A 207 -5.00 -9.44 12.30
N LYS A 208 -5.07 -8.19 11.82
CA LYS A 208 -5.88 -7.85 10.63
C LYS A 208 -5.45 -8.63 9.38
N VAL A 209 -4.14 -8.84 9.17
CA VAL A 209 -3.65 -9.68 8.07
C VAL A 209 -4.19 -11.10 8.19
N ILE A 210 -4.13 -11.72 9.37
CA ILE A 210 -4.67 -13.07 9.60
C ILE A 210 -6.18 -13.10 9.38
N GLN A 211 -6.90 -12.10 9.89
CA GLN A 211 -8.35 -11.97 9.71
C GLN A 211 -8.75 -11.81 8.24
N ALA A 212 -7.92 -11.19 7.40
CA ALA A 212 -8.18 -11.06 5.97
C ALA A 212 -8.16 -12.41 5.21
N PHE A 213 -7.72 -13.48 5.86
CA PHE A 213 -7.82 -14.86 5.38
C PHE A 213 -8.99 -15.66 5.99
N ALA A 214 -9.77 -15.07 6.91
CA ALA A 214 -10.93 -15.71 7.51
C ALA A 214 -11.98 -16.05 6.44
N ASN A 215 -12.43 -17.31 6.42
CA ASN A 215 -13.39 -17.88 5.46
C ASN A 215 -13.01 -17.65 3.99
N ARG A 216 -11.74 -17.35 3.69
CA ARG A 216 -11.25 -17.06 2.34
C ARG A 216 -10.81 -18.34 1.67
N GLU A 217 -11.31 -18.59 0.46
CA GLU A 217 -10.73 -19.61 -0.43
C GLU A 217 -9.36 -19.14 -0.91
N THR A 218 -8.33 -19.97 -0.71
CA THR A 218 -6.95 -19.67 -1.15
C THR A 218 -6.52 -20.68 -2.22
N PRO A 219 -5.68 -20.26 -3.19
CA PRO A 219 -5.06 -21.20 -4.12
C PRO A 219 -4.22 -22.25 -3.36
N ALA A 220 -4.01 -23.41 -3.99
CA ALA A 220 -3.16 -24.44 -3.42
C ALA A 220 -1.74 -23.91 -3.14
N ALA A 221 -1.35 -23.93 -1.87
CA ALA A 221 -0.05 -23.43 -1.45
C ALA A 221 1.05 -24.48 -1.70
N PRO A 222 2.22 -24.11 -2.26
CA PRO A 222 3.31 -25.07 -2.49
C PRO A 222 3.74 -25.82 -1.23
N ILE A 223 3.74 -25.14 -0.08
CA ILE A 223 4.11 -25.72 1.22
C ILE A 223 3.11 -26.77 1.72
N SER A 224 1.87 -26.78 1.24
CA SER A 224 0.82 -27.70 1.73
C SER A 224 1.24 -29.16 1.59
N ARG A 225 1.96 -29.53 0.52
CA ARG A 225 2.46 -30.90 0.34
C ARG A 225 3.49 -31.30 1.39
N THR A 226 4.39 -30.38 1.74
CA THR A 226 5.38 -30.60 2.80
C THR A 226 4.69 -30.73 4.16
N ILE A 227 3.68 -29.89 4.41
CA ILE A 227 2.89 -29.93 5.64
C ILE A 227 2.10 -31.23 5.76
N GLU A 228 1.44 -31.68 4.68
CA GLU A 228 0.67 -32.93 4.65
C GLU A 228 1.56 -34.13 5.00
N GLN A 229 2.78 -34.18 4.45
CA GLN A 229 3.76 -35.23 4.77
C GLN A 229 4.23 -35.19 6.23
N LEU A 230 4.31 -34.00 6.83
CA LEU A 230 4.69 -33.79 8.22
C LEU A 230 3.50 -33.92 9.20
N SER A 231 2.25 -33.90 8.70
CA SER A 231 1.03 -33.84 9.52
C SER A 231 0.83 -35.06 10.43
N VAL A 232 1.50 -36.17 10.13
CA VAL A 232 1.53 -37.38 10.97
C VAL A 232 2.16 -37.09 12.35
N ALA A 233 3.03 -36.08 12.47
CA ALA A 233 3.73 -35.71 13.70
C ALA A 233 3.11 -34.49 14.43
N THR A 234 1.90 -34.05 14.07
CA THR A 234 1.27 -32.86 14.66
C THR A 234 1.19 -32.88 16.20
N PRO A 235 0.82 -34.01 16.86
CA PRO A 235 0.82 -34.11 18.32
C PRO A 235 2.22 -34.04 18.96
N GLU A 236 3.25 -34.51 18.26
CA GLU A 236 4.64 -34.46 18.73
C GLU A 236 5.17 -33.04 18.61
N LEU A 237 4.85 -32.35 17.51
CA LEU A 237 5.18 -30.95 17.28
C LEU A 237 4.59 -30.05 18.37
N THR A 238 3.29 -30.18 18.67
CA THR A 238 2.64 -29.34 19.69
C THR A 238 3.25 -29.58 21.07
N LYS A 239 3.49 -30.85 21.45
CA LYS A 239 4.15 -31.20 22.71
C LYS A 239 5.58 -30.64 22.81
N ALA A 240 6.35 -30.73 21.74
CA ALA A 240 7.71 -30.18 21.68
C ALA A 240 7.69 -28.65 21.82
N LEU A 241 6.84 -27.96 21.07
CA LEU A 241 6.70 -26.50 21.15
C LEU A 241 6.25 -26.05 22.54
N MET A 242 5.27 -26.72 23.16
CA MET A 242 4.85 -26.43 24.53
C MET A 242 6.03 -26.50 25.51
N LYS A 243 6.81 -27.59 25.45
CA LYS A 243 7.98 -27.77 26.31
C LYS A 243 9.01 -26.65 26.09
N LEU A 244 9.39 -26.41 24.84
CA LEU A 244 10.42 -25.42 24.51
C LEU A 244 10.01 -23.98 24.88
N PHE A 245 8.75 -23.59 24.65
CA PHE A 245 8.24 -22.30 25.08
C PHE A 245 8.17 -22.19 26.61
N SER A 246 7.76 -23.25 27.32
CA SER A 246 7.71 -23.26 28.78
C SER A 246 9.09 -23.15 29.44
N GLU A 247 10.12 -23.72 28.82
CA GLU A 247 11.52 -23.65 29.26
C GLU A 247 12.24 -22.39 28.73
N ASN A 248 11.53 -21.51 28.00
CA ASN A 248 12.07 -20.33 27.33
C ASN A 248 13.28 -20.62 26.41
N ARG A 249 13.32 -21.81 25.78
CA ARG A 249 14.41 -22.26 24.89
C ARG A 249 14.22 -21.73 23.46
N ARG A 250 14.19 -20.41 23.31
CA ARG A 250 13.93 -19.71 22.03
C ARG A 250 14.85 -20.18 20.88
N PRO A 251 16.17 -20.39 21.07
CA PRO A 251 17.03 -20.88 19.99
C PRO A 251 16.64 -22.28 19.46
N GLU A 252 16.06 -23.13 20.31
CA GLU A 252 15.61 -24.46 19.88
C GLU A 252 14.25 -24.42 19.21
N VAL A 253 13.36 -23.52 19.64
CA VAL A 253 12.14 -23.21 18.90
C VAL A 253 12.50 -22.75 17.48
N THR A 254 13.46 -21.84 17.33
CA THR A 254 13.92 -21.37 16.03
C THR A 254 14.41 -22.52 15.14
N LYS A 255 15.26 -23.41 15.67
CA LYS A 255 15.78 -24.57 14.92
C LYS A 255 14.66 -25.52 14.50
N LEU A 256 13.74 -25.83 15.42
CA LEU A 256 12.59 -26.69 15.13
C LEU A 256 11.70 -26.08 14.04
N LEU A 257 11.38 -24.79 14.14
CA LEU A 257 10.58 -24.07 13.15
C LEU A 257 11.26 -24.03 11.78
N ALA A 258 12.56 -23.77 11.72
CA ALA A 258 13.32 -23.75 10.46
C ALA A 258 13.27 -25.13 9.76
N GLN A 259 13.40 -26.21 10.53
CA GLN A 259 13.34 -27.59 10.00
C GLN A 259 11.98 -27.94 9.39
N ILE A 260 10.88 -27.51 10.01
CA ILE A 260 9.53 -27.92 9.58
C ILE A 260 8.91 -26.96 8.56
N THR A 261 9.18 -25.65 8.65
CA THR A 261 8.56 -24.64 7.77
C THR A 261 9.37 -24.37 6.51
N GLY A 262 10.68 -24.62 6.55
CA GLY A 262 11.61 -24.21 5.49
C GLY A 262 11.79 -22.69 5.38
N LEU A 263 11.36 -21.92 6.39
CA LEU A 263 11.66 -20.49 6.50
C LEU A 263 13.13 -20.29 6.91
N ASP A 264 13.66 -19.11 6.60
CA ASP A 264 15.00 -18.72 7.04
C ASP A 264 15.07 -18.59 8.58
N GLU A 265 16.29 -18.77 9.12
CA GLU A 265 16.51 -18.74 10.57
C GLU A 265 16.15 -17.40 11.20
N VAL A 266 16.27 -16.29 10.46
CA VAL A 266 15.93 -14.94 10.98
C VAL A 266 14.43 -14.85 11.24
N ARG A 267 13.59 -15.21 10.25
CA ARG A 267 12.14 -15.26 10.44
C ARG A 267 11.72 -16.27 11.51
N CYS A 268 12.35 -17.44 11.55
CA CYS A 268 12.08 -18.42 12.61
C CYS A 268 12.48 -17.88 14.00
N GLY A 269 13.52 -17.07 14.08
CA GLY A 269 13.91 -16.31 15.27
C GLY A 269 12.83 -15.30 15.67
N GLN A 270 12.32 -14.53 14.71
CA GLN A 270 11.22 -13.60 14.95
C GLN A 270 9.96 -14.32 15.44
N ILE A 271 9.59 -15.46 14.86
CA ILE A 271 8.45 -16.28 15.32
C ILE A 271 8.69 -16.77 16.75
N ALA A 272 9.89 -17.29 17.03
CA ALA A 272 10.22 -17.80 18.35
C ALA A 272 10.17 -16.71 19.43
N HIS A 273 10.58 -15.48 19.11
CA HIS A 273 10.58 -14.34 20.02
C HIS A 273 9.27 -13.52 20.04
N ASP A 274 8.30 -13.86 19.20
CA ASP A 274 7.01 -13.16 19.11
C ASP A 274 6.14 -13.43 20.35
N VAL A 275 6.14 -12.48 21.28
CA VAL A 275 5.36 -12.56 22.53
C VAL A 275 3.86 -12.40 22.30
N THR A 276 3.43 -11.85 21.15
CA THR A 276 2.02 -11.66 20.80
C THR A 276 1.35 -12.98 20.41
N GLY A 277 2.15 -13.96 19.96
CA GLY A 277 1.67 -15.24 19.45
C GLY A 277 1.06 -15.21 18.06
N ALA A 278 0.97 -14.05 17.39
CA ALA A 278 0.34 -13.94 16.07
C ALA A 278 1.05 -14.78 15.01
N SER A 279 2.37 -14.71 14.96
CA SER A 279 3.17 -15.50 14.02
C SER A 279 3.15 -17.00 14.35
N THR A 280 3.17 -17.34 15.65
CA THR A 280 3.05 -18.73 16.13
C THR A 280 1.69 -19.32 15.78
N PHE A 281 0.60 -18.53 15.88
CA PHE A 281 -0.74 -18.93 15.46
C PHE A 281 -0.76 -19.34 13.99
N VAL A 282 -0.18 -18.54 13.09
CA VAL A 282 -0.12 -18.86 11.65
C VAL A 282 0.55 -20.22 11.43
N VAL A 283 1.69 -20.46 12.09
CA VAL A 283 2.41 -21.73 11.97
C VAL A 283 1.55 -22.89 12.44
N LEU A 284 1.03 -22.82 13.67
CA LEU A 284 0.19 -23.88 14.24
C LEU A 284 -1.01 -24.19 13.36
N ARG A 285 -1.73 -23.15 12.93
CA ARG A 285 -2.91 -23.31 12.10
C ARG A 285 -2.55 -23.86 10.72
N GLY A 286 -1.45 -23.41 10.12
CA GLY A 286 -0.93 -23.90 8.85
C GLY A 286 -0.61 -25.39 8.87
N PHE A 287 -0.06 -25.90 9.98
CA PHE A 287 0.16 -27.34 10.19
C PHE A 287 -1.12 -28.14 10.50
N GLY A 288 -2.29 -27.51 10.50
CA GLY A 288 -3.56 -28.17 10.79
C GLY A 288 -3.78 -28.47 12.28
N VAL A 289 -3.03 -27.82 13.18
CA VAL A 289 -3.22 -27.98 14.63
C VAL A 289 -4.63 -27.56 15.01
N SER A 290 -5.26 -28.35 15.89
CA SER A 290 -6.60 -28.09 16.42
C SER A 290 -6.62 -26.82 17.28
N ALA A 291 -7.78 -26.18 17.42
CA ALA A 291 -7.93 -25.03 18.32
C ALA A 291 -7.52 -25.37 19.76
N TYR A 292 -7.86 -26.58 20.21
CA TYR A 292 -7.58 -27.05 21.56
C TYR A 292 -6.08 -27.17 21.85
N ASP A 293 -5.31 -27.79 20.95
CA ASP A 293 -3.87 -27.96 21.14
C ASP A 293 -3.10 -26.68 20.80
N GLY A 294 -3.56 -25.93 19.80
CA GLY A 294 -2.96 -24.66 19.38
C GLY A 294 -3.03 -23.60 20.48
N LEU A 295 -4.18 -23.47 21.15
CA LEU A 295 -4.33 -22.54 22.28
C LEU A 295 -3.40 -22.90 23.44
N LYS A 296 -3.14 -24.18 23.72
CA LYS A 296 -2.16 -24.58 24.75
C LYS A 296 -0.75 -24.12 24.41
N VAL A 297 -0.33 -24.26 23.16
CA VAL A 297 0.98 -23.76 22.71
C VAL A 297 1.02 -22.24 22.84
N LEU A 298 -0.02 -21.54 22.38
CA LEU A 298 -0.09 -20.07 22.45
C LEU A 298 -0.05 -19.55 23.89
N ILE A 299 -0.72 -20.23 24.83
CA ILE A 299 -0.66 -19.95 26.27
C ILE A 299 0.79 -19.89 26.78
N HIS A 300 1.69 -20.74 26.28
CA HIS A 300 3.10 -20.72 26.66
C HIS A 300 3.91 -19.69 25.87
N ALA A 301 3.60 -19.53 24.57
CA ALA A 301 4.26 -18.55 23.71
C ALA A 301 4.03 -17.10 24.19
N THR A 302 2.81 -16.78 24.62
CA THR A 302 2.38 -15.44 25.09
C THR A 302 2.49 -15.24 26.60
N SER A 303 3.24 -16.11 27.29
CA SER A 303 3.37 -16.09 28.76
C SER A 303 3.89 -14.77 29.35
N HIS A 304 4.55 -13.94 28.54
CA HIS A 304 5.14 -12.66 28.94
C HIS A 304 4.36 -11.44 28.43
N ASP A 305 3.20 -11.65 27.79
CA ASP A 305 2.34 -10.58 27.29
C ASP A 305 1.37 -10.08 28.37
N SER A 306 1.31 -8.76 28.55
CA SER A 306 0.39 -8.10 29.49
C SER A 306 -1.08 -8.20 29.06
N GLU A 307 -1.38 -8.38 27.76
CA GLU A 307 -2.75 -8.43 27.23
C GLU A 307 -3.25 -9.87 26.93
N ARG A 308 -2.55 -10.87 27.44
CA ARG A 308 -2.74 -12.30 27.15
C ARG A 308 -4.21 -12.78 27.11
N SER A 309 -5.05 -12.36 28.05
CA SER A 309 -6.44 -12.82 28.13
C SER A 309 -7.28 -12.38 26.93
N ARG A 310 -7.05 -11.16 26.42
CA ARG A 310 -7.73 -10.65 25.22
C ARG A 310 -7.21 -11.35 23.97
N ALA A 311 -5.89 -11.44 23.83
CA ALA A 311 -5.24 -12.09 22.69
C ALA A 311 -5.67 -13.56 22.53
N LEU A 312 -5.79 -14.32 23.62
CA LEU A 312 -6.24 -15.72 23.56
C LEU A 312 -7.70 -15.87 23.09
N ALA A 313 -8.58 -14.94 23.44
CA ALA A 313 -9.96 -14.93 22.95
C ALA A 313 -10.01 -14.67 21.44
N ASP A 314 -9.19 -13.72 20.96
CA ASP A 314 -9.06 -13.43 19.53
C ASP A 314 -8.53 -14.64 18.75
N PHE A 315 -7.49 -15.32 19.26
CA PHE A 315 -6.97 -16.54 18.63
C PHE A 315 -7.98 -17.69 18.61
N ALA A 316 -8.81 -17.84 19.66
CA ALA A 316 -9.85 -18.85 19.67
C ALA A 316 -10.88 -18.62 18.54
N SER A 317 -11.26 -17.36 18.30
CA SER A 317 -12.11 -16.96 17.16
C SER A 317 -11.42 -17.20 15.81
N LEU A 318 -10.13 -16.89 15.72
CA LEU A 318 -9.34 -17.10 14.49
C LEU A 318 -9.21 -18.59 14.14
N PHE A 319 -9.04 -19.49 15.11
CA PHE A 319 -9.03 -20.93 14.86
C PHE A 319 -10.33 -21.45 14.23
N ALA A 320 -11.47 -20.83 14.56
CA ALA A 320 -12.78 -21.22 14.02
C ALA A 320 -13.02 -20.67 12.60
N THR A 321 -12.41 -19.53 12.26
CA THR A 321 -12.71 -18.78 11.03
C THR A 321 -11.64 -18.92 9.96
N VAL A 322 -10.41 -19.26 10.32
CA VAL A 322 -9.28 -19.39 9.38
C VAL A 322 -8.98 -20.87 9.13
N SER A 323 -8.83 -21.25 7.86
CA SER A 323 -8.47 -22.62 7.47
C SER A 323 -6.96 -22.89 7.57
N ALA A 324 -6.58 -24.16 7.63
CA ALA A 324 -5.17 -24.56 7.59
C ALA A 324 -4.53 -24.17 6.25
N ASP A 325 -5.24 -24.39 5.13
CA ASP A 325 -4.78 -24.03 3.78
C ASP A 325 -4.50 -22.54 3.64
N ALA A 326 -5.35 -21.69 4.22
CA ALA A 326 -5.15 -20.25 4.16
C ALA A 326 -3.88 -19.80 4.90
N MET A 327 -3.56 -20.45 6.04
CA MET A 327 -2.33 -20.17 6.78
C MET A 327 -1.11 -20.80 6.11
N ALA A 328 -1.23 -21.97 5.48
CA ALA A 328 -0.19 -22.53 4.61
C ALA A 328 0.11 -21.59 3.43
N TYR A 329 -0.91 -20.97 2.84
CA TYR A 329 -0.75 -19.97 1.80
C TYR A 329 -0.05 -18.71 2.32
N LEU A 330 -0.42 -18.22 3.51
CA LEU A 330 0.25 -17.09 4.18
C LEU A 330 1.74 -17.40 4.44
N MET A 331 2.07 -18.59 4.98
CA MET A 331 3.46 -19.01 5.16
C MET A 331 4.22 -19.12 3.83
N SER A 332 3.55 -19.55 2.75
CA SER A 332 4.16 -19.57 1.42
C SER A 332 4.46 -18.16 0.91
N ALA A 333 3.64 -17.17 1.29
CA ALA A 333 3.92 -15.76 1.00
C ALA A 333 5.15 -15.26 1.77
N TRP A 334 5.37 -15.70 3.01
CA TRP A 334 6.62 -15.41 3.72
C TRP A 334 7.84 -16.00 3.01
N ARG A 335 7.70 -17.18 2.39
CA ARG A 335 8.74 -17.81 1.56
C ARG A 335 8.92 -17.15 0.19
N GLY A 336 8.02 -16.24 -0.21
CA GLY A 336 8.03 -15.63 -1.54
C GLY A 336 7.59 -16.58 -2.66
N GLU A 337 6.87 -17.66 -2.33
CA GLU A 337 6.48 -18.71 -3.28
C GLU A 337 5.14 -18.45 -3.97
N VAL A 338 4.34 -17.53 -3.45
CA VAL A 338 3.02 -17.20 -3.98
C VAL A 338 2.89 -15.72 -4.28
N ASN A 339 2.11 -15.40 -5.31
CA ASN A 339 1.75 -14.03 -5.64
C ASN A 339 0.38 -13.70 -5.05
N LEU A 340 0.36 -12.86 -4.01
CA LEU A 340 -0.87 -12.47 -3.31
C LEU A 340 -1.86 -11.70 -4.19
N LEU A 341 -1.39 -11.12 -5.30
CA LEU A 341 -2.29 -10.49 -6.28
C LEU A 341 -3.20 -11.53 -6.96
N ASP A 342 -2.85 -12.82 -6.93
CA ASP A 342 -3.73 -13.88 -7.41
C ASP A 342 -4.99 -14.03 -6.55
N LEU A 343 -4.96 -13.57 -5.30
CA LEU A 343 -6.14 -13.52 -4.43
C LEU A 343 -7.21 -12.51 -4.93
N SER A 344 -6.83 -11.57 -5.79
CA SER A 344 -7.73 -10.56 -6.37
C SER A 344 -8.30 -10.99 -7.73
N LYS A 345 -7.80 -12.08 -8.32
CA LYS A 345 -8.28 -12.57 -9.61
C LYS A 345 -9.61 -13.32 -9.42
N PRO A 346 -10.65 -13.02 -10.22
CA PRO A 346 -11.85 -13.85 -10.23
C PRO A 346 -11.46 -15.24 -10.70
N GLN A 347 -11.60 -16.24 -9.83
CA GLN A 347 -11.34 -17.62 -10.20
C GLN A 347 -12.42 -18.05 -11.19
N TYR A 348 -12.03 -18.43 -12.40
CA TYR A 348 -12.94 -18.99 -13.39
C TYR A 348 -13.50 -20.31 -12.86
N ARG A 349 -14.77 -20.32 -12.44
CA ARG A 349 -15.51 -21.55 -12.18
C ARG A 349 -16.18 -21.96 -13.50
N PRO A 350 -15.87 -23.12 -14.10
CA PRO A 350 -16.73 -23.66 -15.13
C PRO A 350 -18.10 -23.89 -14.50
N VAL A 351 -19.10 -23.17 -15.01
CA VAL A 351 -20.50 -23.39 -14.63
C VAL A 351 -20.93 -24.70 -15.28
N ASN A 352 -20.58 -25.83 -14.65
CA ASN A 352 -21.21 -27.10 -14.96
C ASN A 352 -22.61 -27.07 -14.37
N MET A 353 -23.56 -26.44 -15.08
CA MET A 353 -24.95 -26.80 -14.92
C MET A 353 -25.05 -28.26 -15.39
N PRO A 354 -25.47 -29.21 -14.52
CA PRO A 354 -25.72 -30.57 -14.96
C PRO A 354 -26.93 -30.56 -15.90
N SER A 355 -26.68 -30.33 -17.19
CA SER A 355 -27.66 -30.56 -18.23
C SER A 355 -27.81 -32.07 -18.39
N ARG A 356 -29.05 -32.56 -18.42
CA ARG A 356 -29.43 -33.98 -18.65
C ARG A 356 -28.90 -34.54 -19.99
N ARG A 357 -28.26 -33.70 -20.81
CA ARG A 357 -27.68 -34.02 -22.12
C ARG A 357 -26.14 -34.03 -22.13
N THR A 358 -25.47 -33.83 -20.99
CA THR A 358 -24.01 -33.92 -20.93
C THR A 358 -23.62 -35.39 -20.94
N PRO A 359 -22.89 -35.90 -21.95
CA PRO A 359 -22.44 -37.29 -21.96
C PRO A 359 -21.51 -37.49 -20.75
N GLN A 360 -21.84 -38.49 -19.94
CA GLN A 360 -21.03 -38.92 -18.81
C GLN A 360 -19.65 -39.32 -19.37
N PRO A 361 -18.53 -38.72 -18.91
CA PRO A 361 -17.23 -39.15 -19.38
C PRO A 361 -17.07 -40.62 -19.01
N ALA A 362 -16.87 -41.44 -20.04
CA ALA A 362 -16.60 -42.85 -19.89
C ALA A 362 -15.48 -43.02 -18.87
N ALA A 363 -15.71 -43.89 -17.88
CA ALA A 363 -14.71 -44.27 -16.91
C ALA A 363 -13.41 -44.62 -17.65
N ALA A 364 -12.38 -43.79 -17.48
CA ALA A 364 -11.03 -44.11 -17.90
C ALA A 364 -10.53 -45.23 -16.98
N SER A 365 -10.85 -46.45 -17.37
CA SER A 365 -10.26 -47.67 -16.84
C SER A 365 -8.78 -47.72 -17.18
N GLY A 366 -7.95 -47.76 -16.14
CA GLY A 366 -6.71 -48.53 -16.11
C GLY A 366 -5.44 -47.90 -16.70
N SER A 367 -4.55 -47.43 -15.83
CA SER A 367 -3.09 -47.69 -15.96
C SER A 367 -2.24 -47.24 -14.75
N GLY A 368 -2.82 -46.71 -13.65
CA GLY A 368 -2.05 -46.27 -12.47
C GLY A 368 -1.84 -47.30 -11.35
N ASN A 369 -2.65 -48.37 -11.28
CA ASN A 369 -2.70 -49.23 -10.08
C ASN A 369 -1.65 -50.35 -10.01
N ALA A 370 -1.00 -50.73 -11.11
CA ALA A 370 -0.08 -51.87 -11.10
C ALA A 370 1.19 -51.63 -10.26
N VAL A 371 1.68 -50.38 -10.20
CA VAL A 371 2.89 -50.02 -9.46
C VAL A 371 2.63 -49.89 -7.95
N VAL A 372 1.45 -49.39 -7.58
CA VAL A 372 1.02 -49.25 -6.18
C VAL A 372 0.72 -50.61 -5.56
N GLU A 373 0.12 -51.52 -6.33
CA GLU A 373 -0.19 -52.88 -5.87
C GLU A 373 1.07 -53.74 -5.75
N GLN A 374 2.06 -53.58 -6.64
CA GLN A 374 3.39 -54.19 -6.50
C GLN A 374 4.15 -53.66 -5.28
N ALA A 375 4.03 -52.36 -4.95
CA ALA A 375 4.66 -51.78 -3.77
C ALA A 375 4.03 -52.28 -2.45
N MET A 376 2.70 -52.47 -2.41
CA MET A 376 2.01 -53.04 -1.24
C MET A 376 2.38 -54.51 -0.99
N VAL A 377 2.55 -55.31 -2.06
CA VAL A 377 2.98 -56.72 -1.95
C VAL A 377 4.45 -56.85 -1.50
N ALA A 378 5.30 -55.88 -1.84
CA ALA A 378 6.68 -55.84 -1.37
C ALA A 378 6.79 -55.49 0.13
N LEU A 379 5.93 -54.59 0.62
CA LEU A 379 5.89 -54.19 2.03
C LEU A 379 5.32 -55.29 2.95
N SER A 380 4.33 -56.07 2.49
CA SER A 380 3.76 -57.17 3.29
C SER A 380 4.77 -58.33 3.50
N ARG A 381 5.71 -58.53 2.58
CA ARG A 381 6.80 -59.52 2.73
C ARG A 381 7.88 -59.10 3.74
N ILE A 382 8.01 -57.80 4.01
CA ILE A 382 8.99 -57.28 4.98
C ILE A 382 8.41 -57.33 6.41
N GLY A 383 7.09 -57.15 6.57
CA GLY A 383 6.42 -57.24 7.87
C GLY A 383 6.38 -58.64 8.49
N ALA A 384 6.42 -59.71 7.68
CA ALA A 384 6.33 -61.09 8.15
C ALA A 384 7.65 -61.69 8.69
N ARG A 385 8.79 -60.98 8.60
CA ARG A 385 10.11 -61.48 9.05
C ARG A 385 10.60 -60.93 10.40
N ARG A 386 9.74 -60.25 11.17
CA ARG A 386 10.09 -59.72 12.51
C ARG A 386 9.16 -60.19 13.64
N ALA A 387 8.49 -61.32 13.45
CA ALA A 387 7.86 -62.06 14.53
C ALA A 387 8.25 -63.54 14.37
N GLY A 388 9.35 -63.92 15.03
CA GLY A 388 9.92 -65.25 15.09
C GLY A 388 11.00 -65.27 16.15
#